data_AF-A0A553DX50-F1
#
_entry.id   AF-A0A553DX50-F1
#
_cell.length_a   1.000
_cell.length_b   1.000
_cell.length_c   1.000
_cell.angle_alpha   90.00
_cell.angle_beta   90.00
_cell.angle_gamma   90.00
#
_symmetry.space_group_name_H-M   'P 1'
#
loop_
_entity.id
_entity.type
_entity.pdbx_description
1 polymer ?
#
loop_
_entity_poly.entity_id
_entity_poly.type
_entity_poly.pdbx_seq_one_letter_code
_entity_poly.pdbx_strand_id
1 'polypeptide(L)'
;MSQANLFILIPENNPKFHWINNLDILINEKNVVSYLENLKSLKETVQFENYNGYYDSESYTNLFKHFEIIEDCFPNPIKRRLHSLFSDFFDWRKNTAQLNQNNYTIFNQGIENHTLCEVTQRQNNDSGNPFALLNHQAISTANSSIEITINERTTESIEVLSNIEEMTQWFSENRIPKRNFQPIPKHNIPNPIHRKGELISPLYGSPENATAILKKAIGINSRELFGYDESNEMVIVFKFENNTPQNQYHGYHVTQDSEEIPKEIKNKLFNN
;
A
#
# COMPACT_ATOMS: atom_id res chain seq x y z
N MET A 1 5.43 -18.32 4.65
CA MET A 1 4.56 -18.12 3.47
C MET A 1 5.05 -16.87 2.76
N SER A 2 5.01 -16.85 1.44
CA SER A 2 5.43 -15.67 0.66
C SER A 2 4.42 -14.54 0.85
N GLN A 3 4.92 -13.33 1.04
CA GLN A 3 4.12 -12.13 1.32
C GLN A 3 4.90 -10.88 0.91
N ALA A 4 4.18 -9.81 0.60
CA ALA A 4 4.79 -8.52 0.33
C ALA A 4 5.33 -7.88 1.63
N ASN A 5 6.37 -7.06 1.51
CA ASN A 5 6.95 -6.35 2.66
C ASN A 5 6.98 -4.85 2.36
N LEU A 6 6.34 -4.07 3.23
CA LEU A 6 6.24 -2.61 3.11
C LEU A 6 6.92 -1.94 4.30
N PHE A 7 7.96 -1.17 4.04
CA PHE A 7 8.64 -0.37 5.06
C PHE A 7 8.13 1.06 4.97
N ILE A 8 7.67 1.64 6.09
CA ILE A 8 7.36 3.07 6.13
C ILE A 8 8.60 3.87 6.54
N LEU A 9 8.92 4.87 5.72
CA LEU A 9 9.90 5.89 6.05
C LEU A 9 9.15 7.18 6.41
N ILE A 10 9.53 7.78 7.53
CA ILE A 10 8.98 9.06 8.03
C ILE A 10 10.13 10.06 8.23
N PRO A 11 9.86 11.38 8.26
CA PRO A 11 10.91 12.37 8.44
C PRO A 11 11.64 12.22 9.77
N GLU A 12 12.90 12.65 9.81
CA GLU A 12 13.77 12.51 10.97
C GLU A 12 13.91 13.81 11.76
N ASN A 13 14.22 13.70 13.06
CA ASN A 13 14.60 14.86 13.86
C ASN A 13 16.11 15.12 13.68
N ASN A 14 16.49 16.30 13.20
CA ASN A 14 17.90 16.66 12.92
C ASN A 14 18.62 15.63 12.02
N PRO A 15 18.15 15.45 10.77
CA PRO A 15 18.71 14.45 9.86
C PRO A 15 20.20 14.69 9.60
N LYS A 16 20.97 13.59 9.55
CA LYS A 16 22.40 13.64 9.23
C LYS A 16 22.66 14.04 7.78
N PHE A 17 21.74 13.70 6.88
CA PHE A 17 21.90 13.88 5.44
C PHE A 17 20.86 14.85 4.87
N HIS A 18 21.29 15.69 3.92
CA HIS A 18 20.44 16.74 3.32
C HIS A 18 19.27 16.21 2.49
N TRP A 19 19.33 14.94 2.06
CA TRP A 19 18.27 14.29 1.28
C TRP A 19 17.20 13.63 2.18
N ILE A 20 17.42 13.60 3.50
CA ILE A 20 16.41 13.24 4.49
C ILE A 20 15.74 14.52 4.97
N ASN A 21 14.41 14.54 4.95
CA ASN A 21 13.63 15.66 5.40
C ASN A 21 13.57 15.71 6.94
N ASN A 22 13.62 16.93 7.47
CA ASN A 22 13.44 17.17 8.90
C ASN A 22 11.94 17.18 9.26
N LEU A 23 11.59 16.73 10.47
CA LEU A 23 10.27 16.89 11.09
C LEU A 23 9.76 18.32 11.11
N ASP A 24 10.63 19.32 10.97
CA ASP A 24 10.27 20.73 10.79
C ASP A 24 9.35 21.00 9.59
N ILE A 25 9.02 20.02 8.73
CA ILE A 25 7.92 20.17 7.76
C ILE A 25 6.54 20.13 8.43
N LEU A 26 6.44 19.56 9.62
CA LEU A 26 5.23 19.36 10.42
C LEU A 26 5.12 20.41 11.54
N ILE A 27 5.21 21.70 11.21
CA ILE A 27 5.31 22.80 12.21
C ILE A 27 3.99 23.09 12.93
N ASN A 28 2.86 22.82 12.27
CA ASN A 28 1.54 23.22 12.76
C ASN A 28 0.53 22.08 12.68
N GLU A 29 -0.56 22.21 13.45
CA GLU A 29 -1.63 21.22 13.55
C GLU A 29 -2.21 20.85 12.17
N LYS A 30 -2.44 21.82 11.28
CA LYS A 30 -2.98 21.57 9.93
C LYS A 30 -2.08 20.64 9.12
N ASN A 31 -0.76 20.86 9.15
CA ASN A 31 0.21 20.02 8.46
C ASN A 31 0.22 18.61 9.06
N VAL A 32 0.16 18.49 10.39
CA VAL A 32 0.11 17.20 11.09
C VAL A 32 -1.16 16.43 10.73
N VAL A 33 -2.32 17.08 10.75
CA VAL A 33 -3.59 16.45 10.38
C VAL A 33 -3.56 15.97 8.94
N SER A 34 -3.09 16.81 8.00
CA SER A 34 -2.95 16.41 6.59
C SER A 34 -1.99 15.23 6.42
N TYR A 35 -0.87 15.23 7.15
CA TYR A 35 0.11 14.14 7.14
C TYR A 35 -0.49 12.82 7.63
N LEU A 36 -1.26 12.86 8.72
CA LEU A 36 -1.90 11.66 9.28
C LEU A 36 -3.06 11.15 8.42
N GLU A 37 -3.90 12.03 7.86
CA GLU A 37 -4.99 11.63 6.96
C GLU A 37 -4.44 11.03 5.65
N ASN A 38 -3.32 11.56 5.13
CA ASN A 38 -2.66 10.96 3.98
C ASN A 38 -2.12 9.55 4.29
N LEU A 39 -1.42 9.36 5.43
CA LEU A 39 -0.96 8.03 5.85
C LEU A 39 -2.12 7.06 6.06
N LYS A 40 -3.21 7.53 6.68
CA LYS A 40 -4.43 6.74 6.86
C LYS A 40 -5.00 6.28 5.51
N SER A 41 -5.14 7.20 4.55
CA SER A 41 -5.67 6.90 3.21
C SER A 41 -4.79 5.88 2.49
N LEU A 42 -3.46 6.02 2.61
CA LEU A 42 -2.50 5.04 2.10
C LEU A 42 -2.76 3.66 2.74
N LYS A 43 -2.74 3.58 4.07
CA LYS A 43 -2.95 2.31 4.78
C LYS A 43 -4.29 1.64 4.45
N GLU A 44 -5.37 2.41 4.39
CA GLU A 44 -6.70 1.91 4.04
C GLU A 44 -6.81 1.36 2.61
N THR A 45 -5.93 1.80 1.70
CA THR A 45 -5.87 1.31 0.32
C THR A 45 -5.36 -0.14 0.28
N VAL A 46 -4.45 -0.49 1.19
CA VAL A 46 -3.75 -1.79 1.19
C VAL A 46 -4.13 -2.70 2.36
N GLN A 47 -5.09 -2.31 3.19
CA GLN A 47 -5.48 -3.03 4.41
C GLN A 47 -5.94 -4.49 4.19
N PHE A 48 -6.35 -4.85 2.97
CA PHE A 48 -6.78 -6.21 2.61
C PHE A 48 -5.73 -6.97 1.78
N GLU A 49 -4.55 -6.37 1.60
CA GLU A 49 -3.42 -7.02 0.97
C GLU A 49 -2.70 -7.92 1.97
N ASN A 50 -2.09 -8.99 1.46
CA ASN A 50 -1.28 -9.89 2.28
C ASN A 50 0.17 -9.36 2.32
N TYR A 51 0.49 -8.58 3.35
CA TYR A 51 1.80 -7.98 3.52
C TYR A 51 2.20 -7.85 5.00
N ASN A 52 3.51 -7.74 5.23
CA ASN A 52 4.06 -7.25 6.49
C ASN A 52 4.37 -5.76 6.38
N GLY A 53 3.80 -4.96 7.28
CA GLY A 53 4.22 -3.58 7.48
C GLY A 53 5.37 -3.50 8.48
N TYR A 54 6.38 -2.68 8.22
CA TYR A 54 7.51 -2.44 9.13
C TYR A 54 7.72 -0.96 9.38
N TYR A 55 8.07 -0.61 10.62
CA TYR A 55 8.44 0.75 11.00
C TYR A 55 9.66 0.79 11.93
N ASP A 56 10.29 1.95 11.99
CA ASP A 56 11.36 2.27 12.92
C ASP A 56 10.79 2.90 14.20
N SER A 57 10.94 2.22 15.35
CA SER A 57 10.46 2.74 16.64
C SER A 57 11.20 3.96 17.18
N GLU A 58 12.47 4.17 16.83
CA GLU A 58 13.20 5.39 17.20
C GLU A 58 12.66 6.58 16.42
N SER A 59 12.50 6.44 15.10
CA SER A 59 11.90 7.46 14.23
C SER A 59 10.45 7.77 14.65
N TYR A 60 9.66 6.73 14.94
CA TYR A 60 8.30 6.88 15.47
C TYR A 60 8.29 7.66 16.79
N THR A 61 9.21 7.36 17.70
CA THR A 61 9.31 8.04 18.99
C THR A 61 9.65 9.52 18.82
N ASN A 62 10.52 9.86 17.87
CA ASN A 62 10.86 11.24 17.55
C ASN A 62 9.65 12.00 16.99
N LEU A 63 8.91 11.39 16.05
CA LEU A 63 7.65 11.95 15.52
C LEU A 63 6.61 12.14 16.63
N PHE A 64 6.47 11.16 17.52
CA PHE A 64 5.52 11.22 18.63
C PHE A 64 5.81 12.37 19.59
N LYS A 65 7.10 12.60 19.92
CA LYS A 65 7.55 13.75 20.72
C LYS A 65 7.35 15.08 20.00
N HIS A 66 7.58 15.11 18.69
CA HIS A 66 7.33 16.32 17.89
C HIS A 66 5.87 16.76 18.00
N PHE A 67 4.93 15.81 17.99
CA PHE A 67 3.50 16.12 18.15
C PHE A 67 3.11 16.54 19.58
N GLU A 68 3.90 16.21 20.61
CA GLU A 68 3.70 16.74 21.98
C GLU A 68 3.86 18.26 22.03
N ILE A 69 4.85 18.77 21.29
CA ILE A 69 5.19 20.20 21.29
C ILE A 69 4.07 21.01 20.63
N ILE A 70 3.37 20.43 19.66
CA ILE A 70 2.34 21.11 18.86
C ILE A 70 0.99 21.17 19.58
N GLU A 71 0.60 20.10 20.29
CA GLU A 71 -0.71 20.00 20.94
C GLU A 71 -0.58 19.44 22.37
N ASP A 72 -0.52 20.35 23.35
CA ASP A 72 -0.48 19.99 24.77
C ASP A 72 -1.90 19.87 25.35
N CYS A 73 -2.62 18.81 24.95
CA CYS A 73 -3.94 18.49 25.48
C CYS A 73 -4.03 17.02 25.92
N PHE A 74 -4.84 16.71 26.94
CA PHE A 74 -5.07 15.33 27.39
C PHE A 74 -6.56 14.97 27.33
N PRO A 75 -6.94 13.85 26.67
CA PRO A 75 -6.11 12.97 25.84
C PRO A 75 -5.77 13.61 24.49
N ASN A 76 -4.50 13.54 24.06
CA ASN A 76 -4.04 14.08 22.77
C ASN A 76 -4.57 13.23 21.60
N PRO A 77 -5.48 13.75 20.75
CA PRO A 77 -6.08 13.00 19.65
C PRO A 77 -5.08 12.63 18.55
N ILE A 78 -4.12 13.51 18.24
CA ILE A 78 -3.08 13.30 17.23
C ILE A 78 -2.24 12.06 17.56
N LYS A 79 -1.79 11.93 18.81
CA LYS A 79 -1.03 10.78 19.29
C LYS A 79 -1.81 9.47 19.21
N ARG A 80 -3.10 9.50 19.57
CA ARG A 80 -3.97 8.32 19.47
C ARG A 80 -4.10 7.87 18.01
N ARG A 81 -4.27 8.82 17.09
CA ARG A 81 -4.30 8.53 15.64
C ARG A 81 -2.97 7.94 15.17
N LEU A 82 -1.85 8.57 15.52
CA LEU A 82 -0.51 8.07 15.17
C LEU A 82 -0.30 6.64 15.67
N HIS A 83 -0.60 6.36 16.94
CA HIS A 83 -0.48 5.00 17.49
C HIS A 83 -1.36 3.99 16.72
N SER A 84 -2.61 4.35 16.39
CA SER A 84 -3.50 3.48 15.62
C SER A 84 -3.02 3.21 14.20
N LEU A 85 -2.25 4.13 13.61
CA LEU A 85 -1.71 3.96 12.26
C LEU A 85 -0.55 2.97 12.21
N PHE A 86 0.18 2.78 13.31
CA PHE A 86 1.34 1.89 13.39
C PHE A 86 1.09 0.60 14.19
N SER A 87 -0.11 0.41 14.77
CA SER A 87 -0.38 -0.66 15.74
C SER A 87 -0.28 -2.08 15.20
N ASP A 88 -0.44 -2.25 13.89
CA ASP A 88 -0.37 -3.50 13.13
C ASP A 88 0.95 -3.66 12.34
N PHE A 89 1.84 -2.66 12.41
CA PHE A 89 3.17 -2.75 11.80
C PHE A 89 4.16 -3.36 12.80
N PHE A 90 5.13 -4.09 12.28
CA PHE A 90 6.24 -4.63 13.06
C PHE A 90 7.31 -3.57 13.27
N ASP A 91 7.74 -3.42 14.52
CA ASP A 91 8.95 -2.65 14.83
C ASP A 91 10.16 -3.46 14.38
N TRP A 92 10.83 -3.02 13.32
CA TRP A 92 11.97 -3.77 12.79
C TRP A 92 13.15 -3.78 13.77
N ARG A 93 13.27 -2.78 14.67
CA ARG A 93 14.36 -2.73 15.67
C ARG A 93 14.28 -3.85 16.70
N LYS A 94 13.11 -4.47 16.88
CA LYS A 94 12.95 -5.64 17.76
C LYS A 94 13.40 -6.94 17.12
N ASN A 95 13.55 -6.97 15.80
CA ASN A 95 13.98 -8.15 15.05
C ASN A 95 14.82 -7.71 13.85
N THR A 96 15.94 -7.05 14.14
CA THR A 96 16.82 -6.45 13.14
C THR A 96 17.44 -7.51 12.22
N ALA A 97 17.34 -7.31 10.92
CA ALA A 97 18.07 -8.09 9.93
C ALA A 97 19.40 -7.44 9.54
N GLN A 98 19.49 -6.11 9.63
CA GLN A 98 20.69 -5.33 9.35
C GLN A 98 21.91 -5.88 10.10
N LEU A 99 23.00 -6.07 9.34
CA LEU A 99 24.27 -6.53 9.88
C LEU A 99 25.22 -5.35 10.12
N ASN A 100 25.71 -5.19 11.35
CA ASN A 100 26.61 -4.09 11.73
C ASN A 100 27.96 -4.12 11.01
N GLN A 101 28.42 -5.30 10.55
CA GLN A 101 29.66 -5.40 9.76
C GLN A 101 29.52 -4.95 8.31
N ASN A 102 28.29 -4.75 7.82
CA ASN A 102 28.06 -4.34 6.44
C ASN A 102 28.13 -2.82 6.32
N ASN A 103 28.86 -2.35 5.31
CA ASN A 103 28.90 -0.96 4.90
C ASN A 103 27.81 -0.73 3.85
N TYR A 104 26.81 0.08 4.17
CA TYR A 104 25.75 0.46 3.24
C TYR A 104 26.05 1.84 2.67
N THR A 105 25.99 1.98 1.36
CA THR A 105 26.23 3.23 0.65
C THR A 105 25.00 3.60 -0.17
N ILE A 106 24.51 4.82 0.03
CA ILE A 106 23.42 5.43 -0.72
C ILE A 106 23.85 6.83 -1.16
N PHE A 107 23.64 7.21 -2.43
CA PHE A 107 24.07 8.51 -2.97
C PHE A 107 25.56 8.84 -2.67
N ASN A 108 26.43 7.83 -2.73
CA ASN A 108 27.86 7.90 -2.37
C ASN A 108 28.14 8.28 -0.90
N GLN A 109 27.16 8.15 -0.02
CA GLN A 109 27.27 8.41 1.41
C GLN A 109 27.06 7.13 2.20
N GLY A 110 27.95 6.88 3.16
CA GLY A 110 27.82 5.75 4.08
C GLY A 110 26.69 5.97 5.07
N ILE A 111 25.77 5.02 5.19
CA ILE A 111 24.63 5.04 6.10
C ILE A 111 24.63 3.79 6.98
N GLU A 112 24.20 3.96 8.23
CA GLU A 112 24.16 2.91 9.25
C GLU A 112 22.90 3.06 10.10
N ASN A 113 22.47 1.97 10.75
CA ASN A 113 21.31 1.95 11.66
C ASN A 113 20.06 2.71 11.15
N HIS A 114 19.69 2.48 9.89
CA HIS A 114 18.61 3.20 9.23
C HIS A 114 17.67 2.22 8.51
N THR A 115 16.39 2.59 8.38
CA THR A 115 15.36 1.77 7.71
C THR A 115 15.78 1.32 6.31
N LEU A 116 16.52 2.17 5.58
CA LEU A 116 17.09 1.83 4.26
C LEU A 116 18.10 0.68 4.33
N CYS A 117 18.97 0.63 5.35
CA CYS A 117 19.88 -0.49 5.55
C CYS A 117 19.11 -1.79 5.87
N GLU A 118 18.08 -1.68 6.71
CA GLU A 118 17.25 -2.81 7.15
C GLU A 118 16.49 -3.45 5.98
N VAL A 119 15.78 -2.65 5.17
CA VAL A 119 15.02 -3.16 4.01
C VAL A 119 15.96 -3.80 2.99
N THR A 120 17.11 -3.18 2.71
CA THR A 120 18.13 -3.73 1.80
C THR A 120 18.68 -5.06 2.31
N GLN A 121 18.98 -5.17 3.61
CA GLN A 121 19.48 -6.42 4.16
C GLN A 121 18.44 -7.54 4.12
N ARG A 122 17.16 -7.23 4.36
CA ARG A 122 16.08 -8.22 4.25
C ARG A 122 15.86 -8.67 2.81
N GLN A 123 15.86 -7.74 1.86
CA GLN A 123 15.74 -8.08 0.44
C GLN A 123 16.88 -8.97 -0.03
N ASN A 124 18.12 -8.65 0.36
CA ASN A 124 19.28 -9.48 0.06
C ASN A 124 19.19 -10.88 0.71
N ASN A 125 18.56 -11.00 1.88
CA ASN A 125 18.37 -12.29 2.56
C ASN A 125 17.19 -13.11 2.03
N ASP A 126 16.20 -12.47 1.40
CA ASP A 126 14.93 -13.07 0.98
C ASP A 126 14.47 -12.52 -0.37
N SER A 127 15.26 -12.77 -1.42
CA SER A 127 14.97 -12.31 -2.78
C SER A 127 13.70 -12.90 -3.41
N GLY A 128 13.06 -13.86 -2.74
CA GLY A 128 11.80 -14.48 -3.18
C GLY A 128 10.55 -13.67 -2.84
N ASN A 129 10.65 -12.69 -1.95
CA ASN A 129 9.54 -11.82 -1.56
C ASN A 129 9.74 -10.39 -2.07
N PRO A 130 8.66 -9.68 -2.45
CA PRO A 130 8.76 -8.30 -2.89
C PRO A 130 8.89 -7.33 -1.70
N PHE A 131 9.70 -6.30 -1.86
CA PHE A 131 9.96 -5.25 -0.88
C PHE A 131 9.71 -3.87 -1.50
N ALA A 132 9.11 -2.97 -0.74
CA ALA A 132 8.98 -1.56 -1.10
C ALA A 132 9.09 -0.65 0.11
N LEU A 133 9.42 0.61 -0.17
CA LEU A 133 9.52 1.69 0.80
C LEU A 133 8.40 2.69 0.56
N LEU A 134 7.50 2.87 1.53
CA LEU A 134 6.58 3.99 1.56
C LEU A 134 7.32 5.23 2.07
N ASN A 135 7.69 6.13 1.17
CA ASN A 135 8.26 7.43 1.49
C ASN A 135 7.16 8.40 1.92
N HIS A 136 6.86 8.44 3.21
CA HIS A 136 5.88 9.37 3.76
C HIS A 136 6.53 10.70 4.12
N GLN A 137 6.90 11.47 3.10
CA GLN A 137 7.62 12.75 3.18
C GLN A 137 9.00 12.68 3.85
N ALA A 138 9.61 11.50 3.92
CA ALA A 138 10.84 11.29 4.67
C ALA A 138 12.10 11.68 3.92
N ILE A 139 12.11 11.50 2.60
CA ILE A 139 13.27 11.77 1.75
C ILE A 139 12.87 12.59 0.52
N SER A 140 13.79 13.44 0.09
CA SER A 140 13.68 14.23 -1.13
C SER A 140 14.35 13.49 -2.29
N THR A 141 13.58 12.65 -2.98
CA THR A 141 14.00 11.94 -4.19
C THR A 141 12.93 12.06 -5.27
N ALA A 142 13.36 12.23 -6.53
CA ALA A 142 12.49 12.16 -7.70
C ALA A 142 12.46 10.74 -8.31
N ASN A 143 13.31 9.84 -7.82
CA ASN A 143 13.43 8.49 -8.36
C ASN A 143 12.37 7.59 -7.73
N SER A 144 11.75 6.74 -8.56
CA SER A 144 10.83 5.68 -8.15
C SER A 144 11.53 4.48 -7.50
N SER A 145 12.86 4.49 -7.46
CA SER A 145 13.66 3.50 -6.72
C SER A 145 14.93 4.13 -6.16
N ILE A 146 15.49 3.48 -5.14
CA ILE A 146 16.76 3.84 -4.53
C ILE A 146 17.69 2.64 -4.60
N GLU A 147 18.89 2.88 -5.12
CA GLU A 147 19.97 1.90 -5.13
C GLU A 147 20.80 2.03 -3.85
N ILE A 148 21.02 0.90 -3.19
CA ILE A 148 21.82 0.81 -1.97
C ILE A 148 22.85 -0.28 -2.17
N THR A 149 24.12 0.10 -2.06
CA THR A 149 25.24 -0.83 -2.22
C THR A 149 25.74 -1.32 -0.88
N ILE A 150 25.85 -2.64 -0.73
CA ILE A 150 26.40 -3.35 0.41
C ILE A 150 27.86 -3.72 0.10
N ASN A 151 28.78 -3.27 0.96
CA ASN A 151 30.21 -3.59 0.91
C ASN A 151 30.89 -3.33 -0.45
N GLU A 152 30.43 -2.32 -1.19
CA GLU A 152 30.90 -1.97 -2.54
C GLU A 152 30.78 -3.12 -3.57
N ARG A 153 29.90 -4.10 -3.32
CA ARG A 153 29.80 -5.33 -4.12
C ARG A 153 28.40 -5.64 -4.61
N THR A 154 27.43 -5.63 -3.69
CA THR A 154 26.04 -5.98 -4.00
C THR A 154 25.22 -4.71 -4.02
N THR A 155 24.51 -4.43 -5.10
CA THR A 155 23.57 -3.30 -5.17
C THR A 155 22.15 -3.85 -5.22
N GLU A 156 21.34 -3.47 -4.24
CA GLU A 156 19.91 -3.72 -4.22
C GLU A 156 19.17 -2.46 -4.65
N SER A 157 18.15 -2.62 -5.49
CA SER A 157 17.22 -1.54 -5.85
C SER A 157 15.92 -1.74 -5.06
N ILE A 158 15.54 -0.73 -4.29
CA ILE A 158 14.31 -0.72 -3.50
C ILE A 158 13.33 0.23 -4.17
N GLU A 159 12.12 -0.24 -4.48
CA GLU A 159 11.06 0.63 -5.00
C GLU A 159 10.57 1.61 -3.92
N VAL A 160 10.35 2.85 -4.34
CA VAL A 160 9.89 3.94 -3.50
C VAL A 160 8.48 4.34 -3.93
N LEU A 161 7.56 4.30 -2.97
CA LEU A 161 6.15 4.63 -3.13
C LEU A 161 5.87 5.90 -2.32
N SER A 162 5.23 6.89 -2.93
CA SER A 162 5.01 8.21 -2.33
C SER A 162 3.53 8.60 -2.28
N ASN A 163 2.67 7.88 -3.01
CA ASN A 163 1.25 8.19 -3.13
C ASN A 163 0.39 6.92 -3.34
N ILE A 164 -0.93 7.11 -3.33
CA ILE A 164 -1.93 6.03 -3.47
C ILE A 164 -1.80 5.33 -4.81
N GLU A 165 -1.54 6.06 -5.89
CA GLU A 165 -1.42 5.50 -7.25
C GLU A 165 -0.24 4.54 -7.34
N GLU A 166 0.94 4.98 -6.93
CA GLU A 166 2.17 4.17 -6.91
C GLU A 166 2.00 2.92 -6.04
N MET A 167 1.42 3.08 -4.85
CA MET A 167 1.19 1.94 -3.96
C MET A 167 0.16 0.95 -4.51
N THR A 168 -0.92 1.45 -5.11
CA THR A 168 -1.92 0.59 -5.77
C THR A 168 -1.29 -0.17 -6.94
N GLN A 169 -0.47 0.51 -7.74
CA GLN A 169 0.25 -0.09 -8.85
C GLN A 169 1.21 -1.17 -8.36
N TRP A 170 2.04 -0.88 -7.36
CA TRP A 170 3.00 -1.82 -6.80
C TRP A 170 2.32 -3.09 -6.27
N PHE A 171 1.26 -2.94 -5.46
CA PHE A 171 0.50 -4.09 -4.98
C PHE A 171 -0.19 -4.85 -6.13
N SER A 172 -0.66 -4.16 -7.18
CA SER A 172 -1.27 -4.84 -8.32
C SER A 172 -0.31 -5.80 -9.05
N GLU A 173 0.99 -5.52 -9.00
CA GLU A 173 2.06 -6.30 -9.64
C GLU A 173 2.66 -7.35 -8.70
N ASN A 174 2.82 -6.99 -7.42
CA ASN A 174 3.55 -7.75 -6.42
C ASN A 174 2.68 -8.50 -5.40
N ARG A 175 1.35 -8.41 -5.48
CA ARG A 175 0.43 -9.09 -4.56
C ARG A 175 0.58 -10.61 -4.59
N ILE A 176 0.62 -11.20 -3.40
CA ILE A 176 0.72 -12.64 -3.19
C ILE A 176 -0.40 -13.08 -2.22
N PRO A 177 -1.37 -13.91 -2.62
CA PRO A 177 -1.52 -14.52 -3.94
C PRO A 177 -2.06 -13.54 -4.99
N LYS A 178 -1.67 -13.73 -6.25
CA LYS A 178 -2.25 -12.98 -7.38
C LYS A 178 -3.76 -13.22 -7.45
N ARG A 179 -4.53 -12.19 -7.79
CA ARG A 179 -5.98 -12.31 -8.03
C ARG A 179 -6.20 -12.84 -9.43
N ASN A 180 -6.97 -13.90 -9.57
CA ASN A 180 -7.22 -14.55 -10.85
C ASN A 180 -8.69 -14.40 -11.22
N PHE A 181 -8.96 -13.76 -12.35
CA PHE A 181 -10.32 -13.64 -12.87
C PHE A 181 -10.72 -14.94 -13.56
N GLN A 182 -11.87 -15.48 -13.18
CA GLN A 182 -12.49 -16.64 -13.78
C GLN A 182 -13.82 -16.21 -14.43
N PRO A 183 -13.92 -16.21 -15.77
CA PRO A 183 -15.18 -15.90 -16.43
C PRO A 183 -16.21 -17.00 -16.11
N ILE A 184 -17.41 -16.60 -15.72
CA ILE A 184 -18.54 -17.52 -15.57
C ILE A 184 -19.48 -17.34 -16.77
N PRO A 185 -19.80 -18.41 -17.53
CA PRO A 185 -20.64 -18.31 -18.73
C PRO A 185 -21.96 -17.56 -18.52
N LYS A 186 -22.55 -17.64 -17.32
CA LYS A 186 -23.82 -16.98 -16.97
C LYS A 186 -23.81 -15.45 -17.05
N HIS A 187 -22.63 -14.84 -16.89
CA HIS A 187 -22.44 -13.40 -16.91
C HIS A 187 -22.04 -12.92 -18.32
N ASN A 188 -21.47 -13.79 -19.15
CA ASN A 188 -20.89 -13.40 -20.43
C ASN A 188 -21.96 -13.12 -21.49
N ILE A 189 -21.87 -11.96 -22.12
CA ILE A 189 -22.59 -11.65 -23.36
C ILE A 189 -21.85 -12.38 -24.50
N PRO A 190 -22.54 -13.14 -25.38
CA PRO A 190 -23.95 -13.03 -25.76
C PRO A 190 -24.92 -14.03 -25.11
N ASN A 191 -24.51 -14.83 -24.11
CA ASN A 191 -25.36 -15.85 -23.49
C ASN A 191 -25.77 -15.48 -22.05
N PRO A 192 -26.35 -14.29 -21.80
CA PRO A 192 -26.68 -13.90 -20.45
C PRO A 192 -27.89 -14.66 -19.91
N ILE A 193 -27.92 -14.83 -18.59
CA ILE A 193 -29.11 -15.34 -17.89
C ILE A 193 -30.09 -14.21 -17.63
N HIS A 194 -31.37 -14.49 -17.87
CA HIS A 194 -32.47 -13.60 -17.50
C HIS A 194 -33.29 -14.21 -16.35
N ARG A 195 -33.68 -13.40 -15.36
CA ARG A 195 -34.72 -13.76 -14.35
C ARG A 195 -35.92 -12.90 -14.60
N LYS A 196 -37.10 -13.49 -14.74
CA LYS A 196 -38.36 -12.73 -14.87
C LYS A 196 -38.30 -11.66 -15.99
N GLY A 197 -37.53 -11.90 -17.05
CA GLY A 197 -37.34 -10.98 -18.17
C GLY A 197 -36.20 -9.96 -18.00
N GLU A 198 -35.56 -9.89 -16.82
CA GLU A 198 -34.46 -8.96 -16.55
C GLU A 198 -33.11 -9.66 -16.68
N LEU A 199 -32.16 -8.96 -17.32
CA LEU A 199 -30.76 -9.36 -17.45
C LEU A 199 -30.11 -9.41 -16.06
N ILE A 200 -29.56 -10.58 -15.67
CA ILE A 200 -28.94 -10.74 -14.35
C ILE A 200 -27.42 -10.63 -14.47
N SER A 201 -26.81 -9.69 -13.74
CA SER A 201 -25.37 -9.62 -13.51
C SER A 201 -24.55 -9.79 -14.81
N PRO A 202 -24.77 -8.97 -15.84
CA PRO A 202 -24.02 -9.07 -17.09
C PRO A 202 -22.55 -8.68 -16.90
N LEU A 203 -21.66 -9.25 -17.71
CA LEU A 203 -20.29 -8.78 -17.91
C LEU A 203 -20.18 -8.28 -19.36
N TYR A 204 -20.13 -6.95 -19.52
CA TYR A 204 -20.11 -6.28 -20.83
C TYR A 204 -18.70 -6.23 -21.47
N GLY A 205 -17.65 -6.46 -20.68
CA GLY A 205 -16.25 -6.41 -21.11
C GLY A 205 -15.65 -7.79 -21.38
N SER A 206 -14.45 -7.81 -21.95
CA SER A 206 -13.70 -9.05 -22.14
C SER A 206 -13.12 -9.56 -20.81
N PRO A 207 -12.86 -10.88 -20.68
CA PRO A 207 -12.17 -11.43 -19.51
C PRO A 207 -10.81 -10.78 -19.24
N GLU A 208 -10.10 -10.35 -20.28
CA GLU A 208 -8.82 -9.65 -20.18
C GLU A 208 -8.99 -8.26 -19.54
N ASN A 209 -10.02 -7.50 -19.95
CA ASN A 209 -10.35 -6.22 -19.32
C ASN A 209 -10.72 -6.40 -17.84
N ALA A 210 -11.58 -7.37 -17.54
CA ALA A 210 -11.96 -7.69 -16.16
C ALA A 210 -10.75 -8.12 -15.32
N THR A 211 -9.80 -8.86 -15.92
CA THR A 211 -8.54 -9.23 -15.26
C THR A 211 -7.69 -8.00 -14.94
N ALA A 212 -7.56 -7.07 -15.88
CA ALA A 212 -6.79 -5.84 -15.68
C ALA A 212 -7.41 -4.99 -14.55
N ILE A 213 -8.74 -4.85 -14.53
CA ILE A 213 -9.46 -4.12 -13.50
C ILE A 213 -9.35 -4.81 -12.13
N LEU A 214 -9.49 -6.14 -12.07
CA LEU A 214 -9.38 -6.93 -10.82
C LEU A 214 -8.05 -6.71 -10.10
N LYS A 215 -6.95 -6.54 -10.85
CA LYS A 215 -5.63 -6.27 -10.27
C LYS A 215 -5.60 -4.99 -9.44
N LYS A 216 -6.38 -3.98 -9.82
CA LYS A 216 -6.49 -2.66 -9.17
C LYS A 216 -7.73 -2.51 -8.29
N ALA A 217 -8.62 -3.51 -8.27
CA ALA A 217 -9.87 -3.44 -7.53
C ALA A 217 -9.66 -3.25 -6.02
N ILE A 218 -10.55 -2.49 -5.40
CA ILE A 218 -10.55 -2.19 -3.97
C ILE A 218 -11.73 -2.87 -3.29
N GLY A 219 -11.60 -3.21 -2.01
CA GLY A 219 -12.63 -3.94 -1.28
C GLY A 219 -12.91 -3.36 0.10
N ILE A 220 -13.99 -3.84 0.70
CA ILE A 220 -14.29 -3.70 2.14
C ILE A 220 -13.79 -4.93 2.92
N ASN A 221 -13.39 -5.98 2.20
CA ASN A 221 -12.73 -7.18 2.66
C ASN A 221 -12.04 -7.85 1.44
N SER A 222 -11.35 -8.97 1.66
CA SER A 222 -10.66 -9.71 0.60
C SER A 222 -11.59 -10.57 -0.29
N ARG A 223 -12.89 -10.66 0.01
CA ARG A 223 -13.84 -11.51 -0.73
C ARG A 223 -14.73 -10.76 -1.71
N GLU A 224 -14.92 -9.47 -1.52
CA GLU A 224 -15.75 -8.64 -2.39
C GLU A 224 -14.99 -7.37 -2.73
N LEU A 225 -14.66 -7.24 -4.02
CA LEU A 225 -13.84 -6.17 -4.57
C LEU A 225 -14.62 -5.44 -5.67
N PHE A 226 -14.22 -4.22 -5.94
CA PHE A 226 -14.90 -3.32 -6.87
C PHE A 226 -13.85 -2.61 -7.71
N GLY A 227 -14.09 -2.54 -9.01
CA GLY A 227 -13.25 -1.78 -9.93
C GLY A 227 -14.10 -1.06 -10.96
N TYR A 228 -13.75 0.19 -11.24
CA TYR A 228 -14.45 0.98 -12.25
C TYR A 228 -13.97 0.58 -13.65
N ASP A 229 -14.91 0.28 -14.53
CA ASP A 229 -14.68 0.01 -15.95
C ASP A 229 -15.05 1.25 -16.74
N GLU A 230 -14.04 2.10 -17.00
CA GLU A 230 -14.20 3.35 -17.74
C GLU A 230 -14.81 3.14 -19.14
N SER A 231 -14.54 2.00 -19.79
CA SER A 231 -15.04 1.74 -21.15
C SER A 231 -16.55 1.54 -21.19
N ASN A 232 -17.13 1.06 -20.09
CA ASN A 232 -18.56 0.79 -19.96
C ASN A 232 -19.25 1.78 -19.01
N GLU A 233 -18.53 2.71 -18.40
CA GLU A 233 -19.01 3.64 -17.37
C GLU A 233 -19.74 2.94 -16.20
N MET A 234 -19.30 1.71 -15.87
CA MET A 234 -19.93 0.83 -14.90
C MET A 234 -18.90 0.31 -13.89
N VAL A 235 -19.36 -0.23 -12.76
CA VAL A 235 -18.49 -0.87 -11.77
C VAL A 235 -18.58 -2.37 -11.93
N ILE A 236 -17.44 -3.06 -11.98
CA ILE A 236 -17.39 -4.51 -11.86
C ILE A 236 -17.35 -4.87 -10.37
N VAL A 237 -18.34 -5.62 -9.92
CA VAL A 237 -18.33 -6.29 -8.61
C VAL A 237 -17.63 -7.63 -8.79
N PHE A 238 -16.52 -7.84 -8.09
CA PHE A 238 -15.78 -9.08 -8.07
C PHE A 238 -16.05 -9.85 -6.78
N LYS A 239 -16.44 -11.11 -6.91
CA LYS A 239 -16.72 -12.00 -5.79
C LYS A 239 -15.73 -13.15 -5.78
N PHE A 240 -15.08 -13.33 -4.64
CA PHE A 240 -14.21 -14.47 -4.38
C PHE A 240 -15.01 -15.75 -4.44
N GLU A 241 -14.49 -16.72 -5.19
CA GLU A 241 -15.16 -17.99 -5.45
C GLU A 241 -14.46 -19.13 -4.71
N ASN A 242 -13.15 -19.29 -4.91
CA ASN A 242 -12.38 -20.38 -4.31
C ASN A 242 -10.86 -20.11 -4.29
N ASN A 243 -10.14 -21.03 -3.65
CA ASN A 243 -8.67 -21.04 -3.59
C ASN A 243 -8.00 -22.02 -4.58
N THR A 244 -8.71 -22.57 -5.57
CA THR A 244 -8.18 -23.62 -6.46
C THR A 244 -8.53 -23.32 -7.92
N PRO A 245 -7.56 -23.06 -8.82
CA PRO A 245 -6.11 -23.23 -8.68
C PRO A 245 -5.40 -22.22 -7.75
N GLN A 246 -5.89 -20.99 -7.57
CA GLN A 246 -5.56 -20.07 -6.46
C GLN A 246 -6.34 -18.75 -6.60
N ASN A 247 -6.91 -18.25 -5.50
CA ASN A 247 -7.48 -16.90 -5.36
C ASN A 247 -8.36 -16.44 -6.54
N GLN A 248 -9.40 -17.22 -6.85
CA GLN A 248 -10.29 -17.00 -7.99
C GLN A 248 -11.42 -16.02 -7.66
N TYR A 249 -11.69 -15.11 -8.59
CA TYR A 249 -12.82 -14.18 -8.56
C TYR A 249 -13.59 -14.28 -9.86
N HIS A 250 -14.91 -14.24 -9.78
CA HIS A 250 -15.75 -13.87 -10.91
C HIS A 250 -16.25 -12.44 -10.73
N GLY A 251 -16.81 -11.85 -11.78
CA GLY A 251 -17.38 -10.52 -11.66
C GLY A 251 -18.45 -10.24 -12.68
N TYR A 252 -19.18 -9.17 -12.42
CA TYR A 252 -20.26 -8.65 -13.23
C TYR A 252 -20.38 -7.15 -13.07
N HIS A 253 -20.89 -6.47 -14.09
CA HIS A 253 -21.13 -5.04 -14.10
C HIS A 253 -22.42 -4.69 -13.36
N VAL A 254 -22.34 -3.60 -12.61
CA VAL A 254 -23.47 -2.88 -12.02
C VAL A 254 -23.33 -1.39 -12.34
N THR A 255 -24.44 -0.69 -12.34
CA THR A 255 -24.45 0.77 -12.49
C THR A 255 -23.81 1.44 -11.27
N GLN A 256 -23.27 2.65 -11.44
CA GLN A 256 -22.57 3.39 -10.38
C GLN A 256 -23.49 3.74 -9.18
N ASP A 257 -24.80 3.85 -9.43
CA ASP A 257 -25.82 4.11 -8.42
C ASP A 257 -26.29 2.85 -7.68
N SER A 258 -25.89 1.65 -8.13
CA SER A 258 -26.29 0.38 -7.53
C SER A 258 -26.06 0.33 -6.02
N GLU A 259 -27.02 -0.23 -5.29
CA GLU A 259 -26.94 -0.47 -3.85
C GLU A 259 -25.92 -1.58 -3.50
N GLU A 260 -25.50 -2.38 -4.49
CA GLU A 260 -24.45 -3.39 -4.31
C GLU A 260 -23.07 -2.78 -4.05
N ILE A 261 -22.86 -1.51 -4.40
CA ILE A 261 -21.61 -0.80 -4.15
C ILE A 261 -21.72 -0.08 -2.81
N PRO A 262 -20.95 -0.46 -1.77
CA PRO A 262 -20.97 0.23 -0.49
C PRO A 262 -20.62 1.71 -0.64
N LYS A 263 -21.23 2.58 0.17
CA LYS A 263 -20.98 4.04 0.13
C LYS A 263 -19.49 4.39 0.26
N GLU A 264 -18.76 3.67 1.11
CA GLU A 264 -17.32 3.86 1.28
C GLU A 264 -16.51 3.56 0.01
N ILE A 265 -16.92 2.54 -0.75
CA ILE A 265 -16.29 2.19 -2.04
C ILE A 265 -16.64 3.21 -3.10
N LYS A 266 -17.89 3.69 -3.16
CA LYS A 266 -18.28 4.78 -4.07
C LYS A 266 -17.41 6.02 -3.85
N ASN A 267 -17.18 6.39 -2.60
CA ASN A 267 -16.31 7.53 -2.27
C ASN A 267 -14.88 7.32 -2.78
N LYS A 268 -14.30 6.12 -2.62
CA LYS A 268 -12.95 5.81 -3.07
C LYS A 268 -12.81 5.70 -4.60
N LEU A 269 -13.87 5.28 -5.30
CA LEU A 269 -13.86 5.15 -6.76
C LEU A 269 -14.11 6.49 -7.47
N PHE A 270 -14.93 7.37 -6.89
CA PHE A 270 -15.47 8.54 -7.61
C PHE A 270 -15.16 9.90 -6.98
N ASN A 271 -14.73 9.96 -5.73
CA ASN A 271 -14.57 11.21 -4.98
C ASN A 271 -13.13 11.45 -4.48
N ASN A 272 -12.11 10.98 -5.21
CA ASN A 272 -10.70 11.28 -4.89
C ASN A 272 -10.32 12.71 -5.27
#